data_AF-A0A0P0N562-F1
#
_entry.id   AF-A0A0P0N562-F1
#
_cell.length_a   1.000
_cell.length_b   1.000
_cell.length_c   1.000
_cell.angle_alpha   90.00
_cell.angle_beta   90.00
_cell.angle_gamma   90.00
#
_symmetry.space_group_name_H-M   'P 1'
#
loop_
_entity.id
_entity.type
_entity.pdbx_description
1 polymer ?
#
loop_
_entity_poly.entity_id
_entity_poly.type
_entity_poly.pdbx_seq_one_letter_code
_entity_poly.pdbx_strand_id
1 'polypeptide(L)'
;MLWKGLASLLYGLARGKLAPIMIVAGGAVEKAAGYLYFIYLLLYVVSDVLFIAGWNLAPSLALVYLVVEKYHGSLFYVALVEASISLATIVGTYIEERIRRFSGYTLLSLGTATEALALAGIVFSPPVIAYLLVLAFVIRLGDTLVFIGRREWLFNSISREEASLVTSLVSSIRRGIGIVSGLATGLLASLSPVAPYVACLVLMLLTLLIYAVARRLEAAG
;
A
#
# COMPACT_ATOMS: atom_id res chain seq x y z
N MET A 1 30.01 1.34 17.64
CA MET A 1 30.94 1.16 18.78
C MET A 1 30.20 1.01 20.12
N LEU A 2 29.15 1.80 20.39
CA LEU A 2 28.31 1.71 21.61
C LEU A 2 27.69 0.32 21.87
N TRP A 3 27.13 -0.32 20.83
CA TRP A 3 26.43 -1.61 20.95
C TRP A 3 27.30 -2.76 21.44
N LYS A 4 28.59 -2.78 21.08
CA LYS A 4 29.54 -3.82 21.54
C LYS A 4 29.87 -3.66 23.03
N GLY A 5 29.94 -2.43 23.53
CA GLY A 5 30.15 -2.13 24.95
C GLY A 5 28.91 -2.41 25.80
N LEU A 6 27.71 -2.13 25.28
CA LEU A 6 26.46 -2.48 25.95
C LEU A 6 26.28 -4.01 26.05
N ALA A 7 26.57 -4.73 24.97
CA ALA A 7 26.48 -6.18 24.93
C ALA A 7 27.44 -6.87 25.91
N SER A 8 28.68 -6.39 26.04
CA SER A 8 29.65 -6.95 27.01
C SER A 8 29.25 -6.68 28.46
N LEU A 9 28.63 -5.53 28.74
CA LEU A 9 28.15 -5.14 30.08
C LEU A 9 26.94 -6.00 30.49
N LEU A 10 26.00 -6.23 29.57
CA LEU A 10 24.88 -7.16 29.76
C LEU A 10 25.38 -8.60 29.95
N TYR A 11 26.39 -9.04 29.17
CA TYR A 11 26.97 -10.37 29.33
C TYR A 11 27.67 -10.57 30.69
N GLY A 12 28.29 -9.52 31.24
CA GLY A 12 28.87 -9.52 32.58
C GLY A 12 27.81 -9.61 33.69
N LEU A 13 26.69 -8.90 33.54
CA LEU A 13 25.55 -8.95 34.45
C LEU A 13 24.84 -10.33 34.44
N ALA A 14 24.88 -11.03 33.30
CA ALA A 14 24.30 -12.37 33.11
C ALA A 14 25.00 -13.49 33.91
N ARG A 15 26.27 -13.32 34.32
CA ARG A 15 27.05 -14.39 34.98
C ARG A 15 27.11 -14.29 36.51
N GLY A 16 26.52 -13.26 37.12
CA GLY A 16 26.61 -12.98 38.56
C GLY A 16 25.31 -13.18 39.35
N LYS A 17 25.26 -12.67 40.59
CA LYS A 17 24.06 -12.68 41.46
C LYS A 17 22.84 -11.96 40.85
N LEU A 18 23.04 -11.16 39.80
CA LEU A 18 22.00 -10.44 39.06
C LEU A 18 21.42 -11.24 37.89
N ALA A 19 21.93 -12.46 37.61
CA ALA A 19 21.48 -13.32 36.52
C ALA A 19 19.94 -13.58 36.53
N PRO A 20 19.27 -13.81 37.67
CA PRO A 20 17.82 -14.01 37.67
C PRO A 20 17.04 -12.78 37.19
N ILE A 21 17.48 -11.57 37.57
CA ILE A 21 16.84 -10.30 37.18
C ILE A 21 17.04 -10.07 35.68
N MET A 22 18.25 -10.35 35.19
CA MET A 22 18.61 -10.29 33.77
C MET A 22 17.74 -11.21 32.90
N ILE A 23 17.47 -12.44 33.35
CA ILE A 23 16.62 -13.39 32.62
C ILE A 23 15.17 -12.91 32.56
N VAL A 24 14.63 -12.41 33.68
CA VAL A 24 13.26 -11.88 33.74
C VAL A 24 13.13 -10.62 32.88
N ALA A 25 14.09 -9.70 32.95
CA ALA A 25 14.11 -8.50 32.13
C ALA A 25 14.26 -8.83 30.63
N GLY A 26 15.15 -9.77 30.29
CA GLY A 26 15.31 -10.27 28.93
C GLY A 26 14.02 -10.89 28.37
N GLY A 27 13.35 -11.75 29.15
CA GLY A 27 12.08 -12.34 28.75
C GLY A 27 10.95 -11.32 28.60
N ALA A 28 10.91 -10.27 29.44
CA ALA A 28 9.96 -9.17 29.29
C ALA A 28 10.21 -8.36 28.01
N VAL A 29 11.46 -8.06 27.70
CA VAL A 29 11.87 -7.36 26.47
C VAL A 29 11.57 -8.21 25.23
N GLU A 30 11.89 -9.50 25.25
CA GLU A 30 11.61 -10.43 24.16
C GLU A 30 10.11 -10.52 23.89
N LYS A 31 9.29 -10.61 24.94
CA LYS A 31 7.83 -10.63 24.82
C LYS A 31 7.29 -9.32 24.24
N ALA A 32 7.80 -8.17 24.69
CA ALA A 32 7.43 -6.86 24.16
C ALA A 32 7.82 -6.69 22.68
N ALA A 33 9.03 -7.13 22.30
CA ALA A 33 9.50 -7.13 20.92
C ALA A 33 8.64 -8.02 20.02
N GLY A 34 8.22 -9.20 20.52
CA GLY A 34 7.30 -10.09 19.81
C GLY A 34 5.94 -9.43 19.53
N TYR A 35 5.37 -8.70 20.50
CA TYR A 35 4.12 -7.95 20.29
C TYR A 35 4.28 -6.84 19.25
N LEU A 36 5.38 -6.06 19.32
CA LEU A 36 5.67 -5.00 18.36
C LEU A 36 5.81 -5.55 16.93
N TYR A 37 6.56 -6.65 16.78
CA TYR A 37 6.72 -7.34 15.50
C TYR A 37 5.37 -7.81 14.93
N PHE A 38 4.52 -8.42 15.75
CA PHE A 38 3.19 -8.88 15.33
C PHE A 38 2.30 -7.71 14.88
N ILE A 39 2.26 -6.61 15.65
CA ILE A 39 1.50 -5.41 15.29
C ILE A 39 1.97 -4.85 13.95
N TYR A 40 3.28 -4.80 13.75
CA TYR A 40 3.88 -4.26 12.55
C TYR A 40 3.53 -5.11 11.31
N LEU A 41 3.58 -6.44 11.43
CA LEU A 41 3.13 -7.36 10.39
C LEU A 41 1.62 -7.23 10.10
N LEU A 42 0.80 -7.07 11.14
CA LEU A 42 -0.62 -6.86 10.98
C LEU A 42 -0.92 -5.57 10.21
N LEU A 43 -0.23 -4.47 10.52
CA LEU A 43 -0.36 -3.20 9.80
C LEU A 43 0.01 -3.35 8.33
N TYR A 44 1.08 -4.10 8.03
CA TYR A 44 1.46 -4.43 6.66
C TYR A 44 0.30 -5.14 5.94
N VAL A 45 -0.18 -6.26 6.47
CA VAL A 45 -1.25 -7.06 5.84
C VAL A 45 -2.54 -6.26 5.67
N VAL A 46 -2.98 -5.55 6.71
CA VAL A 46 -4.21 -4.75 6.66
C VAL A 46 -4.09 -3.63 5.62
N SER A 47 -2.96 -2.93 5.57
CA SER A 47 -2.75 -1.87 4.59
C SER A 47 -2.72 -2.41 3.15
N ASP A 48 -2.10 -3.57 2.93
CA ASP A 48 -2.03 -4.21 1.63
C ASP A 48 -3.42 -4.68 1.17
N VAL A 49 -4.20 -5.26 2.08
CA VAL A 49 -5.59 -5.68 1.84
C VAL A 49 -6.48 -4.49 1.50
N LEU A 50 -6.41 -3.39 2.26
CA LEU A 50 -7.20 -2.19 1.98
C LEU A 50 -6.84 -1.58 0.62
N PHE A 51 -5.54 -1.48 0.33
CA PHE A 51 -5.07 -0.98 -0.95
C PHE A 51 -5.57 -1.83 -2.11
N ILE A 52 -5.41 -3.16 -2.02
CA ILE A 52 -5.88 -4.11 -3.04
C ILE A 52 -7.39 -4.01 -3.18
N ALA A 53 -8.15 -3.94 -2.08
CA ALA A 53 -9.60 -3.78 -2.13
C ALA A 53 -9.99 -2.50 -2.85
N GLY A 54 -9.37 -1.37 -2.53
CA GLY A 54 -9.60 -0.10 -3.23
C GLY A 54 -9.33 -0.22 -4.73
N TRP A 55 -8.18 -0.78 -5.09
CA TRP A 55 -7.79 -0.92 -6.50
C TRP A 55 -8.73 -1.83 -7.30
N ASN A 56 -9.27 -2.87 -6.68
CA ASN A 56 -10.24 -3.74 -7.33
C ASN A 56 -11.64 -3.12 -7.46
N LEU A 57 -11.92 -1.98 -6.79
CA LEU A 57 -13.16 -1.21 -6.96
C LEU A 57 -13.08 -0.14 -8.06
N ALA A 58 -11.89 0.22 -8.54
CA ALA A 58 -11.70 1.06 -9.71
C ALA A 58 -11.21 0.26 -10.96
N PRO A 59 -11.81 -0.89 -11.31
CA PRO A 59 -11.32 -1.72 -12.42
C PRO A 59 -11.74 -1.15 -13.78
N SER A 60 -11.20 -1.74 -14.85
CA SER A 60 -11.54 -1.42 -16.25
C SER A 60 -13.05 -1.44 -16.54
N LEU A 61 -13.86 -2.25 -15.83
CA LEU A 61 -15.32 -2.23 -15.98
C LEU A 61 -15.97 -0.95 -15.43
N ALA A 62 -15.53 -0.47 -14.26
CA ALA A 62 -15.97 0.83 -13.75
C ALA A 62 -15.54 1.97 -14.68
N LEU A 63 -14.37 1.82 -15.31
CA LEU A 63 -13.85 2.78 -16.29
C LEU A 63 -14.73 2.87 -17.54
N VAL A 64 -15.15 1.75 -18.11
CA VAL A 64 -16.07 1.75 -19.25
C VAL A 64 -17.34 2.53 -18.90
N TYR A 65 -17.95 2.21 -17.76
CA TYR A 65 -19.18 2.86 -17.32
C TYR A 65 -18.98 4.35 -17.03
N LEU A 66 -17.88 4.73 -16.36
CA LEU A 66 -17.51 6.13 -16.14
C LEU A 66 -17.39 6.89 -17.46
N VAL A 67 -16.66 6.34 -18.44
CA VAL A 67 -16.40 7.02 -19.72
C VAL A 67 -17.69 7.18 -20.53
N VAL A 68 -18.51 6.14 -20.59
CA VAL A 68 -19.76 6.18 -21.39
C VAL A 68 -20.80 7.07 -20.72
N GLU A 69 -21.02 6.94 -19.41
CA GLU A 69 -22.13 7.63 -18.73
C GLU A 69 -21.78 9.04 -18.26
N LYS A 70 -20.61 9.24 -17.64
CA LYS A 70 -20.21 10.57 -17.14
C LYS A 70 -19.55 11.40 -18.24
N TYR A 71 -18.65 10.80 -19.02
CA TYR A 71 -17.89 11.52 -20.05
C TYR A 71 -18.55 11.52 -21.43
N HIS A 72 -19.69 10.82 -21.58
CA HIS A 72 -20.40 10.68 -22.86
C HIS A 72 -19.46 10.24 -24.02
N GLY A 73 -18.45 9.45 -23.67
CA GLY A 73 -17.41 8.99 -24.56
C GLY A 73 -17.74 7.66 -25.24
N SER A 74 -16.99 7.33 -26.28
CA SER A 74 -17.09 6.02 -26.95
C SER A 74 -16.06 5.04 -26.39
N LEU A 75 -16.12 3.78 -26.84
CA LEU A 75 -15.08 2.78 -26.53
C LEU A 75 -13.68 3.20 -26.99
N PHE A 76 -13.59 4.09 -27.98
CA PHE A 76 -12.32 4.70 -28.37
C PHE A 76 -11.71 5.53 -27.22
N TYR A 77 -12.53 6.26 -26.46
CA TYR A 77 -12.04 7.03 -25.31
C TYR A 77 -11.57 6.12 -24.17
N VAL A 78 -12.27 5.00 -23.95
CA VAL A 78 -11.80 3.96 -23.02
C VAL A 78 -10.42 3.45 -23.44
N ALA A 79 -10.25 3.14 -24.73
CA ALA A 79 -8.95 2.68 -25.26
C ALA A 79 -7.84 3.73 -25.09
N LEU A 80 -8.14 5.03 -25.22
CA LEU A 80 -7.17 6.09 -24.94
C LEU A 80 -6.76 6.13 -23.46
N VAL A 81 -7.71 5.93 -22.54
CA VAL A 81 -7.39 5.88 -21.10
C VAL A 81 -6.51 4.68 -20.79
N GLU A 82 -6.84 3.50 -21.31
CA GLU A 82 -6.03 2.29 -21.15
C GLU A 82 -4.63 2.42 -21.78
N ALA A 83 -4.53 3.09 -22.94
CA ALA A 83 -3.23 3.43 -23.54
C ALA A 83 -2.42 4.38 -22.65
N SER A 84 -3.07 5.34 -22.00
CA SER A 84 -2.44 6.25 -21.04
C SER A 84 -1.91 5.51 -19.81
N ILE A 85 -2.70 4.59 -19.24
CA ILE A 85 -2.29 3.71 -18.12
C ILE A 85 -1.09 2.84 -18.54
N SER A 86 -1.13 2.30 -19.75
CA SER A 86 -0.04 1.48 -20.29
C SER A 86 1.25 2.29 -20.44
N LEU A 87 1.16 3.52 -20.96
CA LEU A 87 2.30 4.43 -21.05
C LEU A 87 2.85 4.80 -19.67
N ALA A 88 1.97 5.07 -18.69
CA ALA A 88 2.38 5.32 -17.31
C ALA A 88 3.11 4.13 -16.71
N THR A 89 2.73 2.90 -17.07
CA THR A 89 3.42 1.68 -16.62
C THR A 89 4.86 1.65 -17.12
N ILE A 90 5.10 1.97 -18.39
CA ILE A 90 6.45 2.05 -18.98
C ILE A 90 7.30 3.11 -18.26
N VAL A 91 6.72 4.31 -18.07
CA VAL A 91 7.39 5.39 -17.34
C VAL A 91 7.66 5.00 -15.89
N GLY A 92 6.72 4.30 -15.26
CA GLY A 92 6.84 3.77 -13.90
C GLY A 92 8.02 2.81 -13.76
N THR A 93 8.16 1.84 -14.67
CA THR A 93 9.30 0.90 -14.67
C THR A 93 10.64 1.64 -14.77
N TYR A 94 10.73 2.67 -15.61
CA TYR A 94 11.92 3.50 -15.71
C TYR A 94 12.21 4.31 -14.44
N ILE A 95 11.17 4.77 -13.73
CA ILE A 95 11.30 5.43 -12.43
C ILE A 95 11.78 4.45 -11.36
N GLU A 96 11.24 3.23 -11.34
CA GLU A 96 11.62 2.15 -10.40
C GLU A 96 13.13 1.90 -10.43
N GLU A 97 13.73 1.79 -11.62
CA GLU A 97 15.17 1.55 -11.76
C GLU A 97 16.06 2.65 -11.15
N ARG A 98 15.52 3.86 -10.96
CA ARG A 98 16.28 5.03 -10.49
C ARG A 98 16.05 5.37 -9.03
N ILE A 99 14.97 4.87 -8.43
CA ILE A 99 14.68 5.08 -7.02
C ILE A 99 15.57 4.13 -6.21
N ARG A 100 16.67 4.68 -5.65
CA ARG A 100 17.61 3.93 -4.79
C ARG A 100 17.72 4.47 -3.35
N ARG A 101 17.04 5.58 -3.03
CA ARG A 101 17.34 6.38 -1.82
C ARG A 101 16.16 6.73 -0.92
N PHE A 102 14.94 6.36 -1.27
CA PHE A 102 13.76 6.71 -0.45
C PHE A 102 13.42 5.58 0.51
N SER A 103 13.03 5.95 1.74
CA SER A 103 12.48 4.98 2.69
C SER A 103 11.17 4.38 2.18
N GLY A 104 10.90 3.11 2.48
CA GLY A 104 9.68 2.41 2.06
C GLY A 104 8.40 3.18 2.39
N TYR A 105 8.30 3.71 3.61
CA TYR A 105 7.15 4.52 4.05
C TYR A 105 6.98 5.84 3.32
N THR A 106 8.08 6.50 2.93
CA THR A 106 8.00 7.71 2.12
C THR A 106 7.38 7.39 0.76
N LEU A 107 7.84 6.30 0.12
CA LEU A 107 7.31 5.87 -1.19
C LEU A 107 5.85 5.43 -1.11
N LEU A 108 5.49 4.64 -0.09
CA LEU A 108 4.12 4.23 0.18
C LEU A 108 3.18 5.44 0.35
N SER A 109 3.57 6.37 1.23
CA SER A 109 2.74 7.55 1.51
C SER A 109 2.63 8.46 0.29
N LEU A 110 3.73 8.71 -0.42
CA LEU A 110 3.76 9.57 -1.60
C LEU A 110 2.95 8.96 -2.74
N GLY A 111 3.10 7.66 -2.99
CA GLY A 111 2.37 6.93 -4.02
C GLY A 111 0.87 6.95 -3.77
N THR A 112 0.43 6.51 -2.58
CA THR A 112 -1.00 6.46 -2.25
C THR A 112 -1.62 7.85 -2.14
N ALA A 113 -0.88 8.87 -1.68
CA ALA A 113 -1.37 10.25 -1.70
C ALA A 113 -1.54 10.77 -3.13
N THR A 114 -0.62 10.43 -4.03
CA THR A 114 -0.72 10.79 -5.45
C THR A 114 -1.95 10.14 -6.09
N GLU A 115 -2.19 8.85 -5.81
CA GLU A 115 -3.39 8.14 -6.25
C GLU A 115 -4.67 8.76 -5.68
N ALA A 116 -4.71 9.02 -4.36
CA ALA A 116 -5.87 9.60 -3.70
C ALA A 116 -6.21 10.99 -4.28
N LEU A 117 -5.21 11.84 -4.50
CA LEU A 117 -5.43 13.16 -5.12
C LEU A 117 -5.95 13.04 -6.55
N ALA A 118 -5.40 12.11 -7.34
CA ALA A 118 -5.85 11.92 -8.71
C ALA A 118 -7.24 11.27 -8.79
N LEU A 119 -7.56 10.34 -7.89
CA LEU A 119 -8.91 9.78 -7.72
C LEU A 119 -9.91 10.85 -7.31
N ALA A 120 -9.56 11.73 -6.36
CA ALA A 120 -10.38 12.89 -6.02
C ALA A 120 -10.59 13.78 -7.26
N GLY A 121 -9.55 13.96 -8.08
CA GLY A 121 -9.66 14.59 -9.39
C GLY A 121 -10.71 13.91 -10.28
N ILE A 122 -10.72 12.59 -10.40
CA ILE A 122 -11.73 11.87 -11.21
C ILE A 122 -13.15 12.10 -10.64
N VAL A 123 -13.28 12.05 -9.32
CA VAL A 123 -14.56 12.22 -8.62
C VAL A 123 -15.16 13.60 -8.89
N PHE A 124 -14.37 14.67 -8.66
CA PHE A 124 -14.87 16.04 -8.67
C PHE A 124 -14.74 16.78 -10.01
N SER A 125 -14.06 16.20 -11.00
CA SER A 125 -13.77 16.91 -12.25
C SER A 125 -14.93 16.97 -13.23
N PRO A 126 -14.91 18.02 -14.10
CA PRO A 126 -15.77 18.06 -15.27
C PRO A 126 -15.43 16.91 -16.24
N PRO A 127 -16.41 16.49 -17.07
CA PRO A 127 -16.28 15.36 -17.99
C PRO A 127 -15.42 15.68 -19.24
N VAL A 128 -14.17 16.10 -19.03
CA VAL A 128 -13.20 16.38 -20.10
C VAL A 128 -12.25 15.19 -20.25
N ILE A 129 -12.26 14.52 -21.41
CA ILE A 129 -11.48 13.28 -21.61
C ILE A 129 -9.99 13.48 -21.39
N ALA A 130 -9.41 14.59 -21.87
CA ALA A 130 -7.99 14.87 -21.70
C ALA A 130 -7.57 14.92 -20.22
N TYR A 131 -8.46 15.40 -19.34
CA TYR A 131 -8.23 15.43 -17.92
C TYR A 131 -8.23 14.01 -17.31
N LEU A 132 -9.18 13.16 -17.74
CA LEU A 132 -9.22 11.76 -17.31
C LEU A 132 -7.96 10.98 -17.74
N LEU A 133 -7.42 11.23 -18.93
CA LEU A 133 -6.17 10.61 -19.39
C LEU A 133 -5.02 10.96 -18.45
N VAL A 134 -4.84 12.24 -18.12
CA VAL A 134 -3.78 12.70 -17.21
C VAL A 134 -3.95 12.09 -15.83
N LEU A 135 -5.17 12.05 -15.30
CA LEU A 135 -5.41 11.48 -13.98
C LEU A 135 -5.17 9.97 -13.94
N ALA A 136 -5.62 9.23 -14.95
CA ALA A 136 -5.36 7.79 -15.05
C ALA A 136 -3.85 7.49 -15.13
N PHE A 137 -3.11 8.32 -15.87
CA PHE A 137 -1.65 8.27 -15.92
C PHE A 137 -1.02 8.49 -14.54
N VAL A 138 -1.42 9.55 -13.83
CA VAL A 138 -0.90 9.91 -12.50
C VAL A 138 -1.23 8.83 -11.47
N ILE A 139 -2.47 8.31 -11.49
CA ILE A 139 -2.90 7.19 -10.64
C ILE A 139 -1.95 5.99 -10.82
N ARG A 140 -1.63 5.64 -12.07
CA ARG A 140 -0.73 4.51 -12.36
C ARG A 140 0.72 4.76 -11.95
N LEU A 141 1.19 6.00 -12.02
CA LEU A 141 2.51 6.36 -11.47
C LEU A 141 2.54 6.25 -9.94
N GLY A 142 1.46 6.64 -9.26
CA GLY A 142 1.33 6.46 -7.82
C GLY A 142 1.41 4.98 -7.42
N ASP A 143 0.68 4.10 -8.13
CA ASP A 143 0.69 2.65 -7.90
C ASP A 143 2.10 2.06 -8.04
N THR A 144 2.90 2.58 -8.97
CA THR A 144 4.31 2.20 -9.11
C THR A 144 5.12 2.54 -7.84
N LEU A 145 4.94 3.73 -7.27
CA LEU A 145 5.63 4.12 -6.05
C LEU A 145 5.21 3.27 -4.85
N VAL A 146 3.90 2.96 -4.75
CA VAL A 146 3.38 2.07 -3.71
C VAL A 146 3.97 0.67 -3.85
N PHE A 147 4.07 0.14 -5.07
CA PHE A 147 4.67 -1.16 -5.32
C PHE A 147 6.12 -1.25 -4.81
N ILE A 148 6.94 -0.24 -5.11
CA ILE A 148 8.34 -0.18 -4.63
C ILE A 148 8.37 -0.08 -3.11
N GLY A 149 7.61 0.85 -2.53
CA GLY A 149 7.59 1.06 -1.08
C GLY A 149 7.09 -0.16 -0.30
N ARG A 150 6.14 -0.91 -0.85
CA ARG A 150 5.61 -2.14 -0.25
C ARG A 150 6.65 -3.25 -0.21
N ARG A 151 7.40 -3.44 -1.31
CA ARG A 151 8.51 -4.40 -1.35
C ARG A 151 9.57 -4.05 -0.31
N GLU A 152 9.93 -2.77 -0.23
CA GLU A 152 10.91 -2.28 0.72
C GLU A 152 10.46 -2.51 2.17
N TRP A 153 9.18 -2.24 2.48
CA TRP A 153 8.60 -2.54 3.80
C TRP A 153 8.66 -4.04 4.10
N LEU A 154 8.19 -4.89 3.19
CA LEU A 154 8.15 -6.35 3.43
C LEU A 154 9.54 -6.94 3.69
N PHE A 155 10.54 -6.58 2.87
CA PHE A 155 11.86 -7.21 2.92
C PHE A 155 12.77 -6.64 4.02
N ASN A 156 12.54 -5.43 4.50
CA ASN A 156 13.32 -4.86 5.60
C ASN A 156 12.82 -5.31 6.97
N SER A 157 11.57 -5.76 7.07
CA SER A 157 10.93 -6.00 8.36
C SER A 157 10.78 -7.46 8.73
N ILE A 158 11.00 -8.38 7.79
CA ILE A 158 10.71 -9.79 7.94
C ILE A 158 11.85 -10.62 7.33
N SER A 159 12.14 -11.79 7.91
CA SER A 159 13.06 -12.76 7.33
C SER A 159 12.58 -13.23 5.94
N ARG A 160 13.51 -13.72 5.11
CA ARG A 160 13.18 -14.18 3.75
C ARG A 160 12.18 -15.34 3.72
N GLU A 161 12.25 -16.24 4.69
CA GLU A 161 11.34 -17.39 4.80
C GLU A 161 9.91 -16.94 5.12
N GLU A 162 9.76 -16.05 6.09
CA GLU A 162 8.47 -15.46 6.49
C GLU A 162 7.89 -14.55 5.40
N ALA A 163 8.73 -13.79 4.68
CA ALA A 163 8.28 -12.95 3.57
C ALA A 163 7.59 -13.77 2.46
N SER A 164 8.07 -15.00 2.21
CA SER A 164 7.43 -15.95 1.30
C SER A 164 6.02 -16.35 1.79
N LEU A 165 5.90 -16.69 3.09
CA LEU A 165 4.62 -17.05 3.70
C LEU A 165 3.62 -15.89 3.64
N VAL A 166 4.04 -14.68 4.02
CA VAL A 166 3.21 -13.47 3.99
C VAL A 166 2.75 -13.14 2.57
N THR A 167 3.65 -13.25 1.59
CA THR A 167 3.32 -13.04 0.17
C THR A 167 2.28 -14.06 -0.31
N SER A 168 2.40 -15.32 0.12
CA SER A 168 1.44 -16.37 -0.23
C SER A 168 0.04 -16.12 0.37
N LEU A 169 -0.01 -15.63 1.61
CA LEU A 169 -1.23 -15.25 2.31
C LEU A 169 -1.89 -14.07 1.59
N VAL A 170 -1.14 -13.00 1.36
CA VAL A 170 -1.58 -11.81 0.62
C VAL A 170 -2.13 -12.17 -0.76
N SER A 171 -1.43 -13.03 -1.51
CA SER A 171 -1.88 -13.48 -2.84
C SER A 171 -3.20 -14.23 -2.77
N SER A 172 -3.40 -15.06 -1.75
CA SER A 172 -4.66 -15.78 -1.53
C SER A 172 -5.80 -14.83 -1.18
N ILE A 173 -5.55 -13.84 -0.32
CA ILE A 173 -6.54 -12.80 0.02
C ILE A 173 -6.89 -11.96 -1.22
N ARG A 174 -5.89 -11.54 -2.01
CA ARG A 174 -6.08 -10.78 -3.25
C ARG A 174 -7.04 -11.48 -4.21
N ARG A 175 -6.92 -12.80 -4.37
CA ARG A 175 -7.83 -13.60 -5.22
C ARG A 175 -9.26 -13.55 -4.69
N GLY A 176 -9.45 -13.71 -3.38
CA GLY A 176 -10.77 -13.59 -2.75
C GLY A 176 -11.39 -12.20 -2.95
N ILE A 177 -10.61 -11.15 -2.72
CA ILE A 177 -11.03 -9.77 -2.95
C ILE A 177 -11.44 -9.55 -4.41
N GLY A 178 -10.66 -10.03 -5.37
CA GLY A 178 -10.95 -9.86 -6.80
C GLY A 178 -12.32 -10.42 -7.20
N ILE A 179 -12.71 -11.57 -6.64
CA ILE A 179 -14.02 -12.19 -6.90
C ILE A 179 -15.16 -11.31 -6.36
N VAL A 180 -15.06 -10.85 -5.11
CA VAL A 180 -16.12 -10.05 -4.45
C VAL A 180 -16.19 -8.63 -5.02
N SER A 181 -15.05 -8.08 -5.43
CA SER A 181 -14.94 -6.69 -5.87
C SER A 181 -15.66 -6.43 -7.19
N GLY A 182 -15.75 -7.42 -8.09
CA GLY A 182 -16.51 -7.27 -9.33
C GLY A 182 -17.99 -6.99 -9.07
N LEU A 183 -18.59 -7.73 -8.14
CA LEU A 183 -19.97 -7.52 -7.70
C LEU A 183 -20.14 -6.17 -7.00
N ALA A 184 -19.26 -5.86 -6.05
CA ALA A 184 -19.29 -4.58 -5.33
C ALA A 184 -19.15 -3.39 -6.30
N THR A 185 -18.26 -3.49 -7.28
CA THR A 185 -18.06 -2.48 -8.33
C THR A 185 -19.33 -2.30 -9.15
N GLY A 186 -19.95 -3.39 -9.62
CA GLY A 186 -21.18 -3.33 -10.39
C GLY A 186 -22.33 -2.68 -9.63
N LEU A 187 -22.49 -3.03 -8.34
CA LEU A 187 -23.50 -2.44 -7.46
C LEU A 187 -23.24 -0.95 -7.18
N LEU A 188 -21.98 -0.56 -6.99
CA LEU A 188 -21.63 0.86 -6.81
C LEU A 188 -21.86 1.64 -8.11
N ALA A 189 -21.42 1.09 -9.25
CA ALA A 189 -21.56 1.73 -10.55
C ALA A 189 -23.03 1.95 -10.93
N SER A 190 -23.93 1.02 -10.58
CA SER A 190 -25.36 1.18 -10.84
C SER A 190 -26.01 2.31 -10.05
N LEU A 191 -25.45 2.72 -8.90
CA LEU A 191 -25.90 3.90 -8.16
C LEU A 191 -25.41 5.20 -8.79
N SER A 192 -24.15 5.22 -9.22
CA SER A 192 -23.54 6.35 -9.93
C SER A 192 -22.25 5.90 -10.60
N PRO A 193 -21.93 6.41 -11.81
CA PRO A 193 -20.67 6.09 -12.49
C PRO A 193 -19.41 6.42 -11.68
N VAL A 194 -19.53 7.33 -10.70
CA VAL A 194 -18.42 7.81 -9.88
C VAL A 194 -18.29 7.05 -8.55
N ALA A 195 -19.34 6.37 -8.10
CA ALA A 195 -19.37 5.73 -6.78
C ALA A 195 -18.25 4.69 -6.55
N PRO A 196 -17.84 3.84 -7.53
CA PRO A 196 -16.70 2.95 -7.35
C PRO A 196 -15.39 3.69 -7.07
N TYR A 197 -15.19 4.86 -7.71
CA TYR A 197 -14.03 5.73 -7.51
C TYR A 197 -14.05 6.43 -6.14
N VAL A 198 -15.23 6.80 -5.64
CA VAL A 198 -15.39 7.34 -4.28
C VAL A 198 -15.03 6.27 -3.25
N ALA A 199 -15.52 5.05 -3.41
CA ALA A 199 -15.21 3.94 -2.51
C ALA A 199 -13.70 3.62 -2.53
N CYS A 200 -13.09 3.58 -3.71
CA CYS A 200 -11.65 3.45 -3.87
C CYS A 200 -10.89 4.57 -3.14
N LEU A 201 -11.28 5.84 -3.34
CA LEU A 201 -10.69 7.00 -2.66
C LEU A 201 -10.73 6.87 -1.13
N VAL A 202 -11.87 6.48 -0.56
CA VAL A 202 -12.00 6.27 0.89
C VAL A 202 -11.02 5.21 1.38
N LEU A 203 -10.89 4.09 0.67
CA LEU A 203 -9.95 3.03 1.04
C LEU A 203 -8.48 3.48 0.90
N MET A 204 -8.14 4.30 -0.09
CA MET A 204 -6.81 4.90 -0.21
C MET A 204 -6.49 5.86 0.94
N LEU A 205 -7.45 6.68 1.35
CA LEU A 205 -7.30 7.57 2.51
C LEU A 205 -7.11 6.78 3.82
N LEU A 206 -7.87 5.70 4.02
CA LEU A 206 -7.67 4.80 5.17
C LEU A 206 -6.29 4.14 5.14
N THR A 207 -5.83 3.73 3.96
CA THR A 207 -4.50 3.14 3.78
C THR A 207 -3.39 4.14 4.17
N LEU A 208 -3.53 5.42 3.79
CA LEU A 208 -2.60 6.48 4.21
C LEU A 208 -2.53 6.66 5.74
N LEU A 209 -3.68 6.56 6.42
CA LEU A 209 -3.71 6.63 7.88
C LEU A 209 -2.91 5.49 8.50
N ILE A 210 -3.02 4.27 7.96
CA ILE A 210 -2.25 3.12 8.43
C ILE A 210 -0.76 3.34 8.22
N TYR A 211 -0.34 3.85 7.05
CA TYR A 211 1.06 4.17 6.80
C TYR A 211 1.60 5.23 7.77
N ALA A 212 0.80 6.24 8.11
CA ALA A 212 1.18 7.24 9.09
C ALA A 212 1.36 6.65 10.50
N VAL A 213 0.49 5.73 10.91
CA VAL A 213 0.61 5.00 12.19
C VAL A 213 1.84 4.09 12.18
N ALA A 214 2.02 3.30 11.13
CA ALA A 214 3.14 2.35 11.00
C ALA A 214 4.49 3.08 11.05
N ARG A 215 4.62 4.20 10.35
CA ARG A 215 5.83 5.04 10.38
C ARG A 215 6.14 5.60 11.77
N ARG A 216 5.12 5.97 12.55
CA ARG A 216 5.32 6.45 13.93
C ARG A 216 5.80 5.34 14.86
N LEU A 217 5.30 4.12 14.66
CA LEU A 217 5.75 2.96 15.44
C LEU A 217 7.18 2.57 15.10
N GLU A 218 7.56 2.61 13.82
CA GLU A 218 8.95 2.38 13.41
C GLU A 218 9.92 3.41 14.01
N ALA A 219 9.52 4.68 14.11
CA ALA A 219 10.37 5.71 14.71
C ALA A 219 10.48 5.63 16.25
N ALA A 220 9.62 4.84 16.91
CA ALA A 220 9.56 4.70 18.36
C ALA A 220 10.23 3.44 18.92
N GLY A 221 10.54 2.47 18.05
CA GLY A 221 11.28 1.23 18.39
C GLY A 221 12.78 1.36 18.09
#